data_AF-A0A255YRK1-F1
#
_entry.id   AF-A0A255YRK1-F1
#
_cell.length_a   1.000
_cell.length_b   1.000
_cell.length_c   1.000
_cell.angle_alpha   90.00
_cell.angle_beta   90.00
_cell.angle_gamma   90.00
#
_symmetry.space_group_name_H-M   'P 1'
#
loop_
_entity.id
_entity.type
_entity.pdbx_description
1 polymer ?
#
loop_
_entity_poly.entity_id
_entity_poly.type
_entity_poly.pdbx_seq_one_letter_code
_entity_poly.pdbx_strand_id
1 'polypeptide(L)' 'MPNSHRDMLAARHARLDARLGAELKRPAPDAAILRQLKAEKLKVKDELSRIH' A
#
# COMPACT_ATOMS: atom_id res chain seq x y z
N MET A 1 22.36 -6.85 -8.56
CA MET A 1 21.49 -6.51 -7.42
C MET A 1 20.04 -6.80 -7.79
N PRO A 2 19.57 -8.06 -7.69
CA PRO A 2 18.26 -8.46 -8.19
C PRO A 2 17.06 -8.07 -7.30
N ASN A 3 17.26 -7.48 -6.11
CA ASN A 3 16.16 -7.15 -5.18
C ASN A 3 15.53 -5.75 -5.36
N SER A 4 16.11 -4.86 -6.17
CA SER A 4 15.66 -3.45 -6.23
C SER A 4 14.18 -3.29 -6.58
N HIS A 5 13.62 -4.16 -7.43
CA HIS A 5 12.21 -4.09 -7.82
C HIS A 5 11.28 -4.55 -6.69
N ARG A 6 11.61 -5.66 -6.01
CA ARG A 6 10.87 -6.15 -4.85
C ARG A 6 10.95 -5.18 -3.67
N ASP A 7 12.11 -4.59 -3.44
CA ASP A 7 12.32 -3.59 -2.38
C ASP A 7 11.53 -2.31 -2.65
N MET A 8 11.45 -1.88 -3.92
CA MET A 8 10.64 -0.73 -4.33
C MET A 8 9.14 -0.98 -4.10
N LEU A 9 8.64 -2.18 -4.43
CA LEU A 9 7.26 -2.57 -4.17
C LEU A 9 6.96 -2.69 -2.67
N ALA A 10 7.89 -3.27 -1.89
CA ALA A 10 7.76 -3.34 -0.44
C ALA A 10 7.73 -1.94 0.21
N ALA A 11 8.58 -1.02 -0.26
CA ALA A 11 8.58 0.36 0.20
C ALA A 11 7.25 1.08 -0.16
N ARG A 12 6.71 0.83 -1.36
CA ARG A 12 5.40 1.37 -1.78
C ARG A 12 4.27 0.81 -0.91
N HIS A 13 4.28 -0.48 -0.63
CA HIS A 13 3.32 -1.12 0.27
C HIS A 13 3.35 -0.51 1.67
N ALA A 14 4.54 -0.34 2.26
CA ALA A 14 4.71 0.27 3.58
C ALA A 14 4.18 1.72 3.64
N ARG A 15 4.39 2.51 2.57
CA ARG A 15 3.85 3.88 2.47
C ARG A 15 2.32 3.90 2.42
N LEU A 16 1.71 2.99 1.66
CA LEU A 16 0.25 2.87 1.57
C LEU A 16 -0.35 2.48 2.92
N ASP A 17 0.30 1.58 3.66
CA ASP A 17 -0.12 1.19 5.01
C ASP A 17 -0.04 2.34 6.01
N ALA A 18 1.07 3.10 6.00
CA ALA A 18 1.21 4.28 6.84
C ALA A 18 0.10 5.31 6.56
N ARG A 19 -0.21 5.55 5.27
CA ARG A 19 -1.24 6.51 4.86
C ARG A 19 -2.65 6.04 5.24
N LEU A 20 -2.92 4.74 5.10
CA LEU A 20 -4.18 4.14 5.48
C LEU A 20 -4.38 4.17 7.00
N GLY A 21 -3.33 3.87 7.78
CA GLY A 21 -3.34 4.00 9.23
C GLY A 21 -3.50 5.44 9.72
N ALA A 22 -2.90 6.41 9.02
CA ALA A 22 -3.09 7.83 9.31
C ALA A 22 -4.54 8.27 9.05
N GLU A 23 -5.13 7.85 7.93
CA GLU A 23 -6.51 8.19 7.56
C GLU A 23 -7.53 7.56 8.53
N LEU A 24 -7.33 6.29 8.95
CA LEU A 24 -8.17 5.62 9.94
C LEU A 24 -8.12 6.26 11.34
N LYS A 25 -7.03 6.96 11.68
CA LYS A 25 -6.91 7.69 12.95
C LYS A 25 -7.63 9.04 12.93
N ARG A 26 -8.08 9.52 11.77
CA ARG A 26 -8.80 10.79 11.67
C ARG A 26 -10.22 10.60 12.25
N PRO A 27 -10.75 11.60 12.98
CA PRO A 27 -12.09 11.52 13.56
C PRO A 27 -13.21 11.45 12.51
N ALA A 28 -12.95 11.93 11.29
CA ALA A 28 -13.82 11.77 10.12
C ALA A 28 -12.98 11.21 8.95
N PRO A 29 -12.84 9.88 8.85
CA PRO A 29 -12.05 9.27 7.79
C PRO A 29 -12.76 9.39 6.44
N ASP A 30 -12.02 9.73 5.39
CA ASP A 30 -12.57 9.73 4.03
C ASP A 30 -12.66 8.30 3.48
N ALA A 31 -13.89 7.79 3.36
CA ALA A 31 -14.15 6.45 2.87
C ALA A 31 -13.70 6.21 1.41
N ALA A 32 -13.71 7.25 0.57
CA ALA A 32 -13.25 7.16 -0.81
C ALA A 32 -11.72 7.01 -0.85
N ILE A 33 -11.00 7.82 -0.06
CA ILE A 33 -9.54 7.72 0.10
C ILE A 33 -9.16 6.36 0.67
N LEU A 34 -9.85 5.88 1.71
CA LEU A 34 -9.61 4.55 2.27
C LEU A 34 -9.83 3.44 1.26
N ARG A 35 -10.87 3.52 0.43
CA ARG A 35 -11.11 2.55 -0.66
C ARG A 35 -9.98 2.55 -1.68
N GLN A 36 -9.54 3.73 -2.12
CA GLN A 36 -8.43 3.87 -3.07
C GLN A 36 -7.14 3.30 -2.49
N LEU A 37 -6.77 3.67 -1.26
CA LEU A 37 -5.57 3.17 -0.59
C LEU A 37 -5.59 1.65 -0.42
N LYS A 38 -6.73 1.07 -0.06
CA LYS A 38 -6.89 -0.40 0.03
C LYS A 38 -6.73 -1.07 -1.33
N ALA A 39 -7.31 -0.51 -2.39
CA ALA A 39 -7.20 -1.05 -3.74
C ALA A 39 -5.77 -0.98 -4.27
N GLU A 40 -5.06 0.13 -4.04
CA GLU A 40 -3.64 0.26 -4.38
C GLU A 40 -2.77 -0.72 -3.60
N LYS A 41 -3.03 -0.88 -2.30
CA LYS A 41 -2.31 -1.86 -1.46
C LYS A 41 -2.50 -3.28 -1.98
N LEU A 42 -3.72 -3.63 -2.39
CA LEU A 42 -4.03 -4.95 -2.95
C LEU A 42 -3.24 -5.19 -4.25
N LYS A 43 -3.19 -4.21 -5.16
CA LYS A 43 -2.40 -4.31 -6.40
C LYS A 43 -0.92 -4.55 -6.14
N VAL A 44 -0.32 -3.77 -5.23
CA VAL A 44 1.11 -3.92 -4.89
C VAL A 44 1.39 -5.27 -4.23
N LYS A 45 0.46 -5.77 -3.39
CA LYS A 45 0.56 -7.11 -2.79
C LYS A 45 0.48 -8.22 -3.85
N ASP A 46 -0.40 -8.08 -4.84
CA ASP A 46 -0.51 -9.03 -5.95
C ASP A 46 0.74 -9.00 -6.84
N GLU A 47 1.28 -7.81 -7.14
CA GLU A 47 2.56 -7.64 -7.85
C GLU A 47 3.71 -8.30 -7.09
N LEU A 48 3.83 -8.08 -5.78
CA LEU A 48 4.82 -8.74 -4.93
C LEU A 48 4.69 -10.27 -4.94
N SER A 49 3.45 -10.78 -5.00
CA SER A 49 3.17 -12.22 -5.06
C SER A 49 3.53 -12.81 -6.43
N ARG A 50 3.42 -12.04 -7.51
CA ARG A 50 3.80 -12.44 -8.87
C ARG A 50 5.30 -12.44 -9.12
N ILE A 51 6.07 -11.69 -8.32
CA ILE A 51 7.54 -11.57 -8.44
C ILE A 51 8.24 -12.62 -7.54
N HIS A 52 7.49 -13.53 -6.91
CA HIS A 52 8.04 -14.62 -6.11
C HIS A 52 8.54 -15.78 -6.98
#